data_AF-A0A8R1HMH1-F1
#
_entry.id   AF-A0A8R1HMH1-F1
#
_cell.length_a   1.000
_cell.length_b   1.000
_cell.length_c   1.000
_cell.angle_alpha   90.00
_cell.angle_beta   90.00
_cell.angle_gamma   90.00
#
_symmetry.space_group_name_H-M   'P 1'
#
loop_
_entity.id
_entity.type
_entity.pdbx_description
1 polymer ?
#
loop_
_entity_poly.entity_id
_entity_poly.type
_entity_poly.pdbx_seq_one_letter_code
_entity_poly.pdbx_strand_id
1 'polypeptide(L)'
;MSDSEESELSEVEQTRFAPRKTSISGTDCILESEGQLGYTTDGETKRHTPRRKLMNRRELEKAHFDMINERIVDDVTMDQFYKPHSITLLVIFIAFLIYKAAFGKTDNSSEKNFYDGFLGSGALFLLISALTFPNGPFIRPHPILWRVIFGLSVIYVIILQFALFQNYSDLKKILTWLDPEGLGQKTLAEKEYATECWNPSWEKVWSHVDFFAFSHFTGWMMKTLLLRHWVLCWFISIIWEFTELMFIDLLPNFAECWWDSLILDVLLCNGVGIYVGMKLCEFLQMRQFHWESIRNIKSRRGKMKRFALQFTPASWSGYDWFYSKSFSNSIRRTLLLTFLVSFWLIAELNTFFIKHIFAIDTQHPVVFWRIILIAVIAAPTL
;
A
#
# COMPACT_ATOMS: atom_id res chain seq x y z
N MET A 1 3.30 -3.31 -73.87
CA MET A 1 2.54 -4.57 -73.74
C MET A 1 3.10 -5.47 -74.81
N SER A 2 3.95 -6.43 -74.37
CA SER A 2 4.99 -7.21 -75.07
C SER A 2 6.26 -7.06 -74.18
N ASP A 3 6.95 -8.08 -73.68
CA ASP A 3 7.25 -9.41 -74.22
C ASP A 3 7.70 -10.40 -73.11
N SER A 4 7.36 -11.68 -73.35
CA SER A 4 8.15 -12.93 -73.18
C SER A 4 8.58 -13.50 -71.82
N GLU A 5 8.37 -14.82 -71.73
CA GLU A 5 8.82 -15.82 -70.75
C GLU A 5 10.35 -15.99 -70.68
N GLU A 6 10.89 -16.33 -69.50
CA GLU A 6 11.84 -17.45 -69.35
C GLU A 6 12.07 -17.82 -67.86
N SER A 7 12.21 -19.12 -67.63
CA SER A 7 12.42 -19.81 -66.35
C SER A 7 13.89 -19.81 -65.93
N GLU A 8 14.18 -19.73 -64.63
CA GLU A 8 15.36 -20.40 -64.07
C GLU A 8 15.22 -20.70 -62.56
N LEU A 9 15.85 -21.80 -62.17
CA LEU A 9 15.71 -22.62 -60.98
C LEU A 9 16.99 -22.48 -60.13
N SER A 10 16.92 -22.37 -58.79
CA SER A 10 17.97 -22.77 -57.81
C SER A 10 17.55 -22.25 -56.42
N GLU A 11 17.13 -23.09 -55.48
CA GLU A 11 17.87 -24.03 -54.62
C GLU A 11 17.86 -23.53 -53.16
N VAL A 12 17.25 -24.37 -52.34
CA VAL A 12 17.05 -24.23 -50.89
C VAL A 12 18.31 -24.74 -50.19
N GLU A 13 18.96 -23.91 -49.37
CA GLU A 13 20.02 -24.40 -48.48
C GLU A 13 19.61 -24.28 -47.01
N GLN A 14 19.22 -25.43 -46.46
CA GLN A 14 18.83 -25.66 -45.08
C GLN A 14 20.04 -26.26 -44.34
N THR A 15 20.83 -25.42 -43.66
CA THR A 15 21.99 -25.91 -42.90
C THR A 15 21.61 -26.36 -41.49
N ARG A 16 21.76 -27.67 -41.27
CA ARG A 16 21.70 -28.38 -39.98
C ARG A 16 22.93 -28.04 -39.13
N PHE A 17 22.76 -27.85 -37.83
CA PHE A 17 23.85 -27.99 -36.86
C PHE A 17 23.44 -28.93 -35.71
N ALA A 18 24.21 -30.02 -35.56
CA ALA A 18 24.10 -31.02 -34.50
C ALA A 18 24.80 -30.54 -33.20
N PRO A 19 24.49 -31.12 -32.02
CA PRO A 19 25.05 -30.67 -30.75
C PRO A 19 26.39 -31.34 -30.46
N ARG A 20 27.39 -30.57 -30.01
CA ARG A 20 28.67 -31.08 -29.52
C ARG A 20 28.74 -30.92 -28.00
N LYS A 21 28.85 -32.05 -27.29
CA LYS A 21 29.25 -32.10 -25.86
C LYS A 21 30.76 -31.87 -25.77
N THR A 22 31.22 -30.93 -24.93
CA THR A 22 32.41 -31.10 -24.08
C THR A 22 32.60 -29.98 -23.06
N SER A 23 32.91 -30.43 -21.83
CA SER A 23 33.79 -29.88 -20.78
C SER A 23 33.49 -28.55 -20.06
N ILE A 24 33.33 -28.71 -18.75
CA ILE A 24 33.49 -27.76 -17.66
C ILE A 24 34.88 -27.10 -17.71
N SER A 25 34.94 -25.77 -17.73
CA SER A 25 36.06 -24.99 -17.21
C SER A 25 35.54 -23.61 -16.80
N GLY A 26 35.76 -23.24 -15.53
CA GLY A 26 35.30 -21.99 -14.95
C GLY A 26 35.83 -20.78 -15.71
N THR A 27 34.95 -19.85 -16.03
CA THR A 27 35.33 -18.51 -16.52
C THR A 27 34.26 -17.52 -16.06
N ASP A 28 34.72 -16.34 -15.68
CA ASP A 28 34.04 -15.28 -14.95
C ASP A 28 32.65 -14.88 -15.48
N CYS A 29 31.66 -14.81 -14.58
CA CYS A 29 30.36 -14.19 -14.86
C CYS A 29 30.52 -12.66 -14.95
N ILE A 30 30.66 -12.14 -16.16
CA ILE A 30 30.42 -10.73 -16.46
C ILE A 30 28.91 -10.59 -16.71
N LEU A 31 28.17 -10.14 -15.69
CA LEU A 31 26.80 -9.68 -15.83
C LEU A 31 26.83 -8.17 -16.09
N GLU A 32 26.51 -7.76 -17.32
CA GLU A 32 26.34 -6.36 -17.69
C GLU A 32 25.13 -5.78 -16.97
N SER A 33 25.37 -4.90 -15.99
CA SER A 33 24.35 -4.02 -15.42
C SER A 33 24.38 -2.71 -16.20
N GLU A 34 23.50 -2.58 -17.19
CA GLU A 34 23.10 -1.26 -17.70
C GLU A 34 22.15 -0.63 -16.67
N GLY A 35 22.74 0.16 -15.76
CA GLY A 35 22.02 0.97 -14.78
C GLY A 35 22.75 2.30 -14.62
N GLN A 36 22.32 3.30 -15.38
CA GLN A 36 22.87 4.64 -15.41
C GLN A 36 22.53 5.35 -14.08
N LEU A 37 23.35 5.18 -13.04
CA LEU A 37 23.23 5.90 -11.77
C LEU A 37 23.89 7.28 -11.92
N GLY A 38 23.10 8.29 -12.24
CA GLY A 38 23.55 9.67 -12.38
C GLY A 38 23.69 10.36 -11.03
N TYR A 39 24.92 10.60 -10.58
CA TYR A 39 25.22 11.66 -9.60
C TYR A 39 26.43 12.45 -10.10
N THR A 40 26.20 13.71 -10.48
CA THR A 40 27.22 14.75 -10.41
C THR A 40 26.55 16.02 -9.90
N THR A 41 26.88 16.41 -8.68
CA THR A 41 27.00 17.83 -8.34
C THR A 41 28.41 18.23 -8.73
N ASP A 42 28.55 19.48 -9.16
CA ASP A 42 29.78 20.16 -9.58
C ASP A 42 29.93 20.28 -11.10
N GLY A 43 29.64 21.49 -11.57
CA GLY A 43 29.98 21.93 -12.91
C GLY A 43 31.48 22.10 -13.03
N GLU A 44 32.15 21.11 -13.57
CA GLU A 44 33.42 21.30 -14.27
C GLU A 44 33.45 20.44 -15.54
N THR A 45 33.61 21.14 -16.67
CA THR A 45 33.69 20.57 -18.00
C THR A 45 35.03 19.86 -18.16
N LYS A 46 35.11 18.57 -17.82
CA LYS A 46 36.19 17.67 -18.26
C LYS A 46 35.61 16.40 -18.83
N ARG A 47 35.83 16.18 -20.14
CA ARG A 47 35.61 14.90 -20.82
C ARG A 47 36.54 13.85 -20.19
N HIS A 48 36.07 13.17 -19.15
CA HIS A 48 36.66 11.93 -18.68
C HIS A 48 35.84 10.77 -19.22
N THR A 49 36.46 9.99 -20.10
CA THR A 49 36.03 8.63 -20.47
C THR A 49 35.77 7.85 -19.18
N PRO A 50 34.63 7.15 -19.02
CA PRO A 50 34.34 6.42 -17.79
C PRO A 50 35.32 5.25 -17.69
N ARG A 51 36.34 5.40 -16.84
CA ARG A 51 37.24 4.30 -16.49
C ARG A 51 36.39 3.33 -15.66
N ARG A 52 35.94 2.23 -16.28
CA ARG A 52 35.27 1.10 -15.58
C ARG A 52 36.18 0.70 -14.41
N LYS A 53 35.85 1.14 -13.20
CA LYS A 53 36.46 0.59 -11.98
C LYS A 53 35.97 -0.85 -11.89
N LEU A 54 36.88 -1.81 -12.03
CA LEU A 54 36.62 -3.18 -11.62
C LEU A 54 36.37 -3.15 -10.12
N MET A 55 35.11 -3.17 -9.72
CA MET A 55 34.74 -3.32 -8.32
C MET A 55 35.11 -4.72 -7.87
N ASN A 56 35.75 -4.81 -6.71
CA ASN A 56 36.14 -6.10 -6.17
C ASN A 56 34.87 -6.87 -5.76
N ARG A 57 34.87 -8.22 -5.83
CA ARG A 57 33.66 -9.03 -5.56
C ARG A 57 32.98 -8.70 -4.23
N ARG A 58 33.77 -8.42 -3.17
CA ARG A 58 33.26 -7.98 -1.86
C ARG A 58 32.60 -6.60 -1.88
N GLU A 59 33.10 -5.68 -2.70
CA GLU A 59 32.50 -4.36 -2.88
C GLU A 59 31.20 -4.46 -3.66
N LEU A 60 31.13 -5.37 -4.65
CA LEU A 60 29.91 -5.65 -5.39
C LEU A 60 28.85 -6.29 -4.50
N GLU A 61 29.25 -7.27 -3.67
CA GLU A 61 28.37 -7.92 -2.69
C GLU A 61 27.86 -6.90 -1.66
N LYS A 62 28.72 -6.00 -1.18
CA LYS A 62 28.34 -4.91 -0.27
C LYS A 62 27.38 -3.91 -0.93
N ALA A 63 27.70 -3.44 -2.13
CA ALA A 63 26.83 -2.52 -2.87
C ALA A 63 25.48 -3.16 -3.22
N HIS A 64 25.46 -4.46 -3.53
CA HIS A 64 24.23 -5.21 -3.76
C HIS A 64 23.42 -5.39 -2.47
N PHE A 65 24.07 -5.67 -1.35
CA PHE A 65 23.42 -5.74 -0.04
C PHE A 65 22.82 -4.38 0.38
N ASP A 66 23.58 -3.30 0.20
CA ASP A 66 23.12 -1.94 0.49
C ASP A 66 21.97 -1.53 -0.45
N MET A 67 22.02 -1.93 -1.73
CA MET A 67 20.93 -1.69 -2.69
C MET A 67 19.65 -2.44 -2.33
N ILE A 68 19.76 -3.70 -1.90
CA ILE A 68 18.61 -4.53 -1.51
C ILE A 68 17.99 -4.05 -0.19
N ASN A 69 18.81 -3.77 0.82
CA ASN A 69 18.32 -3.47 2.16
C ASN A 69 18.03 -1.99 2.41
N GLU A 70 18.76 -1.08 1.76
CA GLU A 70 18.61 0.35 1.99
C GLU A 70 17.92 1.10 0.87
N ARG A 71 17.60 0.47 -0.28
CA ARG A 71 16.98 1.07 -1.48
C ARG A 71 17.05 2.60 -1.48
N ILE A 72 18.19 3.12 -1.92
CA ILE A 72 18.58 4.53 -1.77
C ILE A 72 17.46 5.45 -2.28
N VAL A 73 17.14 6.46 -1.48
CA VAL A 73 16.17 7.49 -1.87
C VAL A 73 16.90 8.57 -2.66
N ASP A 74 16.68 8.58 -3.97
CA ASP A 74 17.22 9.64 -4.82
C ASP A 74 16.50 10.98 -4.60
N ASP A 75 17.20 12.07 -4.87
CA ASP A 75 16.67 13.44 -4.96
C ASP A 75 16.07 14.05 -3.68
N VAL A 76 16.73 13.83 -2.55
CA VAL A 76 16.38 14.40 -1.25
C VAL A 76 16.61 15.93 -1.24
N THR A 77 15.60 16.70 -0.83
CA THR A 77 15.73 18.18 -0.75
C THR A 77 16.44 18.65 0.51
N MET A 78 16.35 17.85 1.57
CA MET A 78 16.82 18.14 2.91
C MET A 78 17.46 16.87 3.48
N ASP A 79 18.75 16.66 3.19
CA ASP A 79 19.51 15.46 3.57
C ASP A 79 19.45 15.15 5.08
N GLN A 80 19.21 16.18 5.90
CA GLN A 80 19.05 16.05 7.34
C GLN A 80 17.93 15.09 7.74
N PHE A 81 16.82 15.03 6.98
CA PHE A 81 15.70 14.14 7.34
C PHE A 81 15.98 12.67 7.03
N TYR A 82 16.91 12.40 6.13
CA TYR A 82 17.26 11.04 5.70
C TYR A 82 18.53 10.50 6.37
N LYS A 83 19.21 11.33 7.17
CA LYS A 83 20.32 10.87 8.00
C LYS A 83 19.78 10.08 9.19
N PRO A 84 20.27 8.83 9.42
CA PRO A 84 19.82 8.04 10.54
C PRO A 84 20.30 8.65 11.86
N HIS A 85 19.35 9.10 12.68
CA HIS A 85 19.59 9.62 14.03
C HIS A 85 19.36 8.56 15.11
N SER A 86 19.74 7.30 14.83
CA SER A 86 19.41 6.14 15.66
C SER A 86 19.87 6.26 17.12
N ILE A 87 21.08 6.79 17.35
CA ILE A 87 21.62 6.98 18.70
C ILE A 87 20.82 8.04 19.47
N THR A 88 20.48 9.16 18.82
CA THR A 88 19.70 10.24 19.45
C THR A 88 18.31 9.73 19.84
N LEU A 89 17.64 9.00 18.94
CA LEU A 89 16.32 8.41 19.21
C LEU A 89 16.37 7.40 20.35
N LEU A 90 17.41 6.56 20.40
CA LEU A 90 17.61 5.61 21.49
C LEU A 90 17.83 6.32 22.83
N VAL A 91 18.65 7.38 22.87
CA VAL A 91 18.91 8.15 24.10
C VAL A 91 17.63 8.81 24.61
N ILE A 92 16.84 9.42 23.72
CA ILE A 92 15.54 10.03 24.08
C ILE A 92 14.60 8.95 24.64
N PHE A 93 14.57 7.78 24.03
CA PHE A 93 13.72 6.68 24.48
C PHE A 93 14.14 6.15 25.86
N ILE A 94 15.45 5.95 26.09
CA ILE A 94 15.98 5.56 27.40
C ILE A 94 15.67 6.62 28.45
N ALA A 95 15.86 7.91 28.13
CA ALA A 95 15.52 9.01 29.03
C ALA A 95 14.03 9.03 29.38
N PHE A 96 13.15 8.75 28.41
CA PHE A 96 11.72 8.61 28.64
C PHE A 96 11.39 7.43 29.57
N LEU A 97 12.03 6.27 29.38
CA LEU A 97 11.86 5.13 30.28
C LEU A 97 12.34 5.43 31.71
N ILE A 98 13.49 6.08 31.87
CA ILE A 98 14.00 6.53 33.17
C ILE A 98 13.04 7.52 33.81
N TYR A 99 12.51 8.47 33.05
CA TYR A 99 11.51 9.42 33.53
C TYR A 99 10.24 8.70 34.01
N LYS A 100 9.69 7.77 33.22
CA LYS A 100 8.53 6.97 33.63
C LYS A 100 8.83 6.09 34.85
N ALA A 101 10.03 5.56 34.99
CA ALA A 101 10.43 4.76 36.14
C ALA A 101 10.61 5.61 37.41
N ALA A 102 11.17 6.82 37.29
CA ALA A 102 11.46 7.69 38.42
C ALA A 102 10.27 8.56 38.88
N PHE A 103 9.41 8.98 37.95
CA PHE A 103 8.29 9.89 38.20
C PHE A 103 6.92 9.29 37.85
N GLY A 104 6.87 8.00 37.51
CA GLY A 104 5.62 7.28 37.29
C GLY A 104 4.81 7.18 38.57
N LYS A 105 3.48 7.30 38.43
CA LYS A 105 2.56 7.06 39.56
C LYS A 105 2.65 5.59 39.98
N THR A 106 2.89 5.35 41.27
CA THR A 106 2.97 4.00 41.86
C THR A 106 1.60 3.42 42.20
N ASP A 107 0.59 4.26 42.39
CA ASP A 107 -0.72 3.85 42.92
C ASP A 107 -1.75 3.58 41.81
N ASN A 108 -1.28 3.16 40.63
CA ASN A 108 -2.17 2.82 39.52
C ASN A 108 -2.78 1.43 39.71
N SER A 109 -3.98 1.22 39.16
CA SER A 109 -4.60 -0.11 39.09
C SER A 109 -3.75 -1.08 38.25
N SER A 110 -3.81 -2.37 38.58
CA SER A 110 -3.10 -3.42 37.82
C SER A 110 -3.45 -3.39 36.33
N GLU A 111 -4.71 -3.15 36.01
CA GLU A 111 -5.21 -2.96 34.65
C GLU A 111 -4.49 -1.83 33.92
N LYS A 112 -4.34 -0.67 34.56
CA LYS A 112 -3.63 0.46 33.97
C LYS A 112 -2.13 0.16 33.78
N ASN A 113 -1.53 -0.58 34.72
CA ASN A 113 -0.14 -0.99 34.60
C ASN A 113 0.08 -1.93 33.40
N PHE A 114 -0.85 -2.86 33.16
CA PHE A 114 -0.81 -3.70 31.96
C PHE A 114 -0.98 -2.88 30.68
N TYR A 115 -1.94 -1.95 30.65
CA TYR A 115 -2.16 -1.08 29.50
C TYR A 115 -0.92 -0.25 29.15
N ASP A 116 -0.35 0.46 30.13
CA ASP A 116 0.88 1.25 29.97
C ASP A 116 2.07 0.36 29.54
N GLY A 117 2.16 -0.86 30.07
CA GLY A 117 3.20 -1.83 29.73
C GLY A 117 3.11 -2.35 28.29
N PHE A 118 1.90 -2.69 27.81
CA PHE A 118 1.67 -3.08 26.42
C PHE A 118 1.94 -1.91 25.46
N LEU A 119 1.48 -0.70 25.81
CA LEU A 119 1.74 0.49 25.01
C LEU A 119 3.24 0.82 24.92
N GLY A 120 3.96 0.75 26.03
CA GLY A 120 5.41 0.94 26.07
C GLY A 120 6.17 -0.12 25.29
N SER A 121 5.77 -1.39 25.39
CA SER A 121 6.39 -2.49 24.65
C SER A 121 6.14 -2.38 23.13
N GLY A 122 4.92 -2.01 22.74
CA GLY A 122 4.59 -1.72 21.35
C GLY A 122 5.38 -0.53 20.81
N ALA A 123 5.50 0.56 21.56
CA ALA A 123 6.30 1.72 21.19
C ALA A 123 7.79 1.38 21.02
N LEU A 124 8.37 0.58 21.93
CA LEU A 124 9.74 0.07 21.80
C LEU A 124 9.90 -0.77 20.53
N PHE A 125 8.97 -1.69 20.27
CA PHE A 125 9.02 -2.52 19.08
C PHE A 125 8.94 -1.68 17.79
N LEU A 126 8.06 -0.68 17.75
CA LEU A 126 7.95 0.23 16.60
C LEU A 126 9.20 1.10 16.42
N LEU A 127 9.85 1.51 17.52
CA LEU A 127 11.14 2.19 17.46
C LEU A 127 12.22 1.27 16.88
N ILE A 128 12.31 0.02 17.34
CA ILE A 128 13.25 -0.96 16.79
C ILE A 128 12.96 -1.18 15.31
N SER A 129 11.71 -1.43 14.95
CA SER A 129 11.23 -1.57 13.57
C SER A 129 11.67 -0.40 12.68
N ALA A 130 11.44 0.85 13.12
CA ALA A 130 11.89 2.05 12.41
C ALA A 130 13.41 2.07 12.12
N LEU A 131 14.21 1.60 13.07
CA LEU A 131 15.68 1.68 13.01
C LEU A 131 16.31 0.48 12.29
N THR A 132 15.79 -0.73 12.47
CA THR A 132 16.47 -1.97 12.08
C THR A 132 15.84 -2.68 10.89
N PHE A 133 14.55 -2.46 10.60
CA PHE A 133 13.92 -3.17 9.49
C PHE A 133 14.46 -2.67 8.14
N PRO A 134 14.61 -3.58 7.15
CA PRO A 134 15.06 -3.20 5.82
C PRO A 134 14.03 -2.32 5.12
N ASN A 135 14.46 -1.56 4.12
CA ASN A 135 13.57 -0.78 3.28
C ASN A 135 12.76 -1.70 2.36
N GLY A 136 11.44 -1.51 2.37
CA GLY A 136 10.53 -2.21 1.47
C GLY A 136 10.52 -1.64 0.05
N PRO A 137 9.58 -2.08 -0.81
CA PRO A 137 9.45 -1.56 -2.16
C PRO A 137 9.03 -0.07 -2.18
N PHE A 138 8.42 0.43 -1.11
CA PHE A 138 8.12 1.85 -0.97
C PHE A 138 9.17 2.56 -0.12
N ILE A 139 9.71 3.64 -0.69
CA ILE A 139 10.75 4.47 -0.08
C ILE A 139 10.28 5.91 0.20
N ARG A 140 9.20 6.35 -0.44
CA ARG A 140 8.57 7.67 -0.26
C ARG A 140 7.15 7.49 0.30
N PRO A 141 6.65 8.38 1.18
CA PRO A 141 7.19 9.70 1.53
C PRO A 141 8.47 9.66 2.37
N HIS A 142 8.67 8.61 3.19
CA HIS A 142 9.92 8.39 3.93
C HIS A 142 10.10 6.89 4.25
N PRO A 143 11.33 6.34 4.22
CA PRO A 143 11.53 4.90 4.49
C PRO A 143 11.12 4.47 5.90
N ILE A 144 11.39 5.31 6.92
CA ILE A 144 10.96 5.05 8.31
C ILE A 144 9.46 4.83 8.42
N LEU A 145 8.64 5.58 7.65
CA LEU A 145 7.19 5.39 7.67
C LEU A 145 6.82 3.96 7.30
N TRP A 146 7.41 3.44 6.22
CA TRP A 146 7.14 2.09 5.73
C TRP A 146 7.68 1.01 6.65
N ARG A 147 8.84 1.24 7.28
CA ARG A 147 9.37 0.35 8.32
C ARG A 147 8.40 0.27 9.50
N VAL A 148 7.91 1.41 10.00
CA VAL A 148 6.92 1.49 11.08
C VAL A 148 5.62 0.80 10.70
N ILE A 149 5.11 1.00 9.47
CA ILE A 149 3.93 0.29 8.95
C ILE A 149 4.14 -1.22 8.96
N PHE A 150 5.32 -1.69 8.53
CA PHE A 150 5.66 -3.10 8.61
C PHE A 150 5.78 -3.59 10.07
N GLY A 151 6.28 -2.76 10.99
CA GLY A 151 6.22 -3.05 12.43
C GLY A 151 4.78 -3.18 12.95
N LEU A 152 3.89 -2.28 12.57
CA LEU A 152 2.48 -2.33 12.93
C LEU A 152 1.80 -3.60 12.36
N SER A 153 2.17 -4.03 11.15
CA SER A 153 1.64 -5.27 10.57
C SER A 153 2.07 -6.50 11.36
N VAL A 154 3.33 -6.56 11.80
CA VAL A 154 3.84 -7.66 12.65
C VAL A 154 3.12 -7.68 14.00
N ILE A 155 2.98 -6.53 14.68
CA ILE A 155 2.20 -6.44 15.92
C ILE A 155 0.77 -6.94 15.69
N TYR A 156 0.13 -6.47 14.62
CA TYR A 156 -1.25 -6.85 14.31
C TYR A 156 -1.40 -8.36 14.09
N VAL A 157 -0.48 -8.99 13.34
CA VAL A 157 -0.49 -10.45 13.14
C VAL A 157 -0.26 -11.20 14.46
N ILE A 158 0.62 -10.71 15.34
CA ILE A 158 0.83 -11.32 16.67
C ILE A 158 -0.46 -11.23 17.50
N ILE A 159 -1.15 -10.08 17.48
CA ILE A 159 -2.45 -9.90 18.17
C ILE A 159 -3.50 -10.87 17.60
N LEU A 160 -3.60 -10.98 16.28
CA LEU A 160 -4.53 -11.92 15.64
C LEU A 160 -4.21 -13.38 15.98
N GLN A 161 -2.92 -13.75 16.00
CA GLN A 161 -2.47 -15.08 16.39
C GLN A 161 -2.81 -15.38 17.84
N PHE A 162 -2.65 -14.41 18.74
CA PHE A 162 -3.06 -14.55 20.14
C PHE A 162 -4.58 -14.69 20.26
N ALA A 163 -5.35 -13.83 19.56
CA ALA A 163 -6.80 -13.85 19.53
C ALA A 163 -7.35 -15.19 19.03
N LEU A 164 -6.68 -15.83 18.07
CA LEU A 164 -7.07 -17.13 17.52
C LEU A 164 -7.15 -18.24 18.59
N PHE A 165 -6.37 -18.14 19.67
CA PHE A 165 -6.38 -19.11 20.77
C PHE A 165 -7.38 -18.77 21.89
N GLN A 166 -8.07 -17.64 21.81
CA GLN A 166 -9.01 -17.20 22.84
C GLN A 166 -10.44 -17.64 22.50
N ASN A 167 -11.24 -17.92 23.54
CA ASN A 167 -12.67 -18.08 23.39
C ASN A 167 -13.36 -16.71 23.23
N TYR A 168 -14.56 -16.72 22.66
CA TYR A 168 -15.37 -15.51 22.49
C TYR A 168 -15.52 -14.70 23.79
N SER A 169 -15.83 -15.36 24.90
CA SER A 169 -16.00 -14.71 26.20
C SER A 169 -14.74 -14.01 26.69
N ASP A 170 -13.57 -14.59 26.46
CA ASP A 170 -12.30 -14.05 26.95
C ASP A 170 -11.80 -12.92 26.06
N LEU A 171 -11.93 -13.07 24.74
CA LEU A 171 -11.73 -11.97 23.79
C LEU A 171 -12.64 -10.79 24.10
N LYS A 172 -13.92 -11.05 24.39
CA LYS A 172 -14.87 -9.98 24.70
C LYS A 172 -14.48 -9.26 25.99
N LYS A 173 -14.05 -9.97 27.04
CA LYS A 173 -13.50 -9.33 28.26
C LYS A 173 -12.29 -8.45 27.96
N ILE A 174 -11.37 -8.91 27.12
CA ILE A 174 -10.21 -8.12 26.70
C ILE A 174 -10.64 -6.86 25.95
N LEU A 175 -11.59 -6.98 25.02
CA LEU A 175 -12.16 -5.85 24.30
C LEU A 175 -12.86 -4.86 25.24
N THR A 176 -13.66 -5.35 26.19
CA THR A 176 -14.29 -4.52 27.23
C THR A 176 -13.26 -3.85 28.13
N TRP A 177 -12.13 -4.50 28.42
CA TRP A 177 -11.05 -3.88 29.18
C TRP A 177 -10.33 -2.76 28.40
N LEU A 178 -10.17 -2.91 27.08
CA LEU A 178 -9.56 -1.90 26.22
C LEU A 178 -10.44 -0.66 26.04
N ASP A 179 -11.75 -0.86 25.82
CA ASP A 179 -12.74 0.22 25.78
C ASP A 179 -14.09 -0.30 26.31
N PRO A 180 -14.42 -0.01 27.58
CA PRO A 180 -15.65 -0.47 28.19
C PRO A 180 -16.92 0.04 27.50
N GLU A 181 -16.91 1.26 26.96
CA GLU A 181 -18.09 1.91 26.38
C GLU A 181 -18.31 1.51 24.93
N GLY A 182 -17.24 1.55 24.12
CA GLY A 182 -17.31 1.26 22.68
C GLY A 182 -17.21 -0.23 22.35
N LEU A 183 -16.33 -0.96 23.03
CA LEU A 183 -16.04 -2.37 22.74
C LEU A 183 -16.69 -3.34 23.74
N GLY A 184 -17.33 -2.84 24.80
CA GLY A 184 -18.02 -3.65 25.80
C GLY A 184 -19.42 -4.15 25.42
N GLN A 185 -20.03 -3.56 24.38
CA GLN A 185 -21.41 -3.82 23.99
C GLN A 185 -21.62 -5.27 23.52
N LYS A 186 -22.69 -5.93 23.96
CA LYS A 186 -22.98 -7.33 23.56
C LYS A 186 -23.88 -7.44 22.32
N THR A 187 -24.62 -6.38 22.04
CA THR A 187 -25.56 -6.27 20.93
C THR A 187 -25.36 -4.92 20.28
N LEU A 188 -25.42 -4.88 18.96
CA LEU A 188 -25.42 -3.62 18.22
C LEU A 188 -26.77 -2.95 18.40
N ALA A 189 -26.79 -1.61 18.53
CA ALA A 189 -28.02 -0.87 18.40
C ALA A 189 -28.59 -1.12 16.99
N GLU A 190 -29.78 -1.73 16.93
CA GLU A 190 -30.48 -1.94 15.67
C GLU A 190 -30.89 -0.58 15.10
N LYS A 191 -30.25 -0.18 13.99
CA LYS A 191 -30.77 0.90 13.15
C LYS A 191 -31.89 0.33 12.29
N GLU A 192 -32.89 1.14 11.98
CA GLU A 192 -33.90 0.76 11.00
C GLU A 192 -33.23 0.70 9.61
N TYR A 193 -33.05 -0.51 9.08
CA TYR A 193 -32.40 -0.76 7.79
C TYR A 193 -33.45 -0.92 6.68
N ALA A 194 -33.19 -0.32 5.51
CA ALA A 194 -34.04 -0.40 4.30
C ALA A 194 -35.54 -0.11 4.48
N THR A 195 -35.92 0.85 5.33
CA THR A 195 -37.33 1.26 5.49
C THR A 195 -37.76 2.25 4.41
N GLU A 196 -38.90 2.00 3.76
CA GLU A 196 -39.56 2.92 2.81
C GLU A 196 -38.71 3.35 1.59
N CYS A 197 -38.03 2.40 0.93
CA CYS A 197 -37.12 2.68 -0.18
C CYS A 197 -37.79 3.18 -1.48
N TRP A 198 -39.11 3.23 -1.57
CA TRP A 198 -39.84 3.62 -2.78
C TRP A 198 -40.03 5.13 -2.95
N ASN A 199 -39.90 5.92 -1.87
CA ASN A 199 -40.12 7.37 -1.90
C ASN A 199 -38.92 8.12 -1.28
N PRO A 200 -37.85 8.38 -2.05
CA PRO A 200 -36.69 9.12 -1.57
C PRO A 200 -37.03 10.62 -1.46
N SER A 201 -37.37 11.07 -0.25
CA SER A 201 -37.46 12.52 0.03
C SER A 201 -36.06 13.12 0.15
N TRP A 202 -35.92 14.42 -0.13
CA TRP A 202 -34.61 15.09 -0.05
C TRP A 202 -33.98 14.99 1.35
N GLU A 203 -34.79 15.11 2.40
CA GLU A 203 -34.32 14.98 3.79
C GLU A 203 -33.77 13.59 4.08
N LYS A 204 -34.42 12.53 3.56
CA LYS A 204 -33.93 11.15 3.68
C LYS A 204 -32.63 10.96 2.90
N VAL A 205 -32.53 11.45 1.66
CA VAL A 205 -31.28 11.34 0.91
C VAL A 205 -30.14 12.06 1.63
N TRP A 206 -30.39 13.28 2.13
CA TRP A 206 -29.38 14.06 2.84
C TRP A 206 -28.94 13.42 4.17
N SER A 207 -29.83 12.71 4.87
CA SER A 207 -29.45 11.99 6.09
C SER A 207 -28.55 10.77 5.82
N HIS A 208 -28.59 10.21 4.59
CA HIS A 208 -27.72 9.12 4.16
C HIS A 208 -26.37 9.61 3.59
N VAL A 209 -26.21 10.92 3.31
CA VAL A 209 -24.90 11.52 2.99
C VAL A 209 -24.11 11.74 4.27
N ASP A 210 -23.69 10.65 4.89
CA ASP A 210 -23.00 10.65 6.18
C ASP A 210 -21.56 10.15 6.06
N PHE A 211 -21.02 9.63 7.17
CA PHE A 211 -19.69 9.05 7.21
C PHE A 211 -19.50 7.87 6.25
N PHE A 212 -20.56 7.11 5.92
CA PHE A 212 -20.51 6.02 4.95
C PHE A 212 -20.30 6.57 3.55
N ALA A 213 -21.10 7.53 3.10
CA ALA A 213 -20.91 8.18 1.80
C ALA A 213 -19.49 8.75 1.63
N PHE A 214 -18.94 9.37 2.68
CA PHE A 214 -17.54 9.83 2.70
C PHE A 214 -16.52 8.67 2.62
N SER A 215 -16.78 7.57 3.34
CA SER A 215 -15.92 6.37 3.34
C SER A 215 -15.94 5.67 1.99
N HIS A 216 -17.08 5.61 1.31
CA HIS A 216 -17.21 5.13 -0.06
C HIS A 216 -16.38 6.00 -1.00
N PHE A 217 -16.62 7.31 -1.01
CA PHE A 217 -15.86 8.24 -1.86
C PHE A 217 -14.34 8.13 -1.65
N THR A 218 -13.87 8.22 -0.40
CA THR A 218 -12.44 8.20 -0.10
C THR A 218 -11.82 6.81 -0.29
N GLY A 219 -12.57 5.74 0.02
CA GLY A 219 -12.17 4.36 -0.20
C GLY A 219 -11.97 4.07 -1.69
N TRP A 220 -12.90 4.51 -2.55
CA TRP A 220 -12.80 4.32 -4.00
C TRP A 220 -11.71 5.18 -4.65
N MET A 221 -11.49 6.39 -4.14
CA MET A 221 -10.32 7.18 -4.52
C MET A 221 -9.01 6.44 -4.20
N MET A 222 -8.87 5.88 -2.99
CA MET A 222 -7.69 5.11 -2.58
C MET A 222 -7.51 3.83 -3.39
N LYS A 223 -8.58 3.04 -3.57
CA LYS A 223 -8.61 1.84 -4.42
C LYS A 223 -8.12 2.13 -5.83
N THR A 224 -8.57 3.25 -6.39
CA THR A 224 -8.19 3.67 -7.74
C THR A 224 -6.72 4.09 -7.82
N LEU A 225 -6.14 4.69 -6.78
CA LEU A 225 -4.71 4.99 -6.73
C LEU A 225 -3.83 3.73 -6.72
N LEU A 226 -4.33 2.66 -6.12
CA LEU A 226 -3.65 1.37 -6.07
C LEU A 226 -3.79 0.60 -7.38
N LEU A 227 -5.01 0.44 -7.90
CA LEU A 227 -5.28 -0.33 -9.12
C LEU A 227 -4.94 0.42 -10.41
N ARG A 228 -5.07 1.75 -10.42
CA ARG A 228 -4.77 2.65 -11.55
C ARG A 228 -5.48 2.27 -12.85
N HIS A 229 -6.68 1.71 -12.77
CA HIS A 229 -7.41 1.28 -13.96
C HIS A 229 -8.93 1.47 -13.82
N TRP A 230 -9.53 2.19 -14.76
CA TRP A 230 -10.92 2.63 -14.67
C TRP A 230 -11.92 1.48 -14.68
N VAL A 231 -11.85 0.59 -15.68
CA VAL A 231 -12.81 -0.53 -15.84
C VAL A 231 -12.75 -1.50 -14.66
N LEU A 232 -11.55 -1.87 -14.20
CA LEU A 232 -11.37 -2.77 -13.07
C LEU A 232 -11.96 -2.19 -11.78
N CYS A 233 -11.80 -0.88 -11.53
CA CYS A 233 -12.38 -0.25 -10.34
C CYS A 233 -13.91 -0.27 -10.38
N TRP A 234 -14.53 0.06 -11.52
CA TRP A 234 -15.98 -0.04 -11.68
C TRP A 234 -16.49 -1.47 -11.50
N PHE A 235 -15.79 -2.45 -12.05
CA PHE A 235 -16.14 -3.87 -11.91
C PHE A 235 -16.11 -4.32 -10.44
N ILE A 236 -15.05 -3.97 -9.70
CA ILE A 236 -14.97 -4.29 -8.26
C ILE A 236 -16.05 -3.54 -7.50
N SER A 237 -16.41 -2.31 -7.89
CA SER A 237 -17.47 -1.55 -7.23
C SER A 237 -18.82 -2.24 -7.34
N ILE A 238 -19.18 -2.70 -8.53
CA ILE A 238 -20.44 -3.40 -8.74
C ILE A 238 -20.44 -4.76 -8.02
N ILE A 239 -19.31 -5.47 -8.04
CA ILE A 239 -19.18 -6.74 -7.31
C ILE A 239 -19.25 -6.54 -5.79
N TRP A 240 -18.76 -5.42 -5.26
CA TRP A 240 -18.87 -5.12 -3.83
C TRP A 240 -20.33 -5.00 -3.41
N GLU A 241 -21.14 -4.20 -4.11
CA GLU A 241 -22.59 -4.12 -3.83
C GLU A 241 -23.28 -5.48 -3.96
N PHE A 242 -22.92 -6.26 -4.98
CA PHE A 242 -23.45 -7.61 -5.13
C PHE A 242 -23.07 -8.49 -3.93
N THR A 243 -21.86 -8.34 -3.40
CA THR A 243 -21.42 -9.05 -2.19
C THR A 243 -22.26 -8.62 -0.99
N GLU A 244 -22.54 -7.33 -0.81
CA GLU A 244 -23.42 -6.85 0.26
C GLU A 244 -24.82 -7.45 0.13
N LEU A 245 -25.42 -7.42 -1.06
CA LEU A 245 -26.72 -8.05 -1.34
C LEU A 245 -26.74 -9.55 -0.99
N MET A 246 -25.67 -10.28 -1.26
CA MET A 246 -25.56 -11.72 -0.95
C MET A 246 -25.45 -12.01 0.55
N PHE A 247 -25.01 -11.05 1.36
CA PHE A 247 -24.78 -11.24 2.79
C PHE A 247 -25.78 -10.50 3.69
N ILE A 248 -26.85 -9.90 3.14
CA ILE A 248 -27.91 -9.21 3.91
C ILE A 248 -28.46 -10.08 5.04
N ASP A 249 -28.75 -11.35 4.77
CA ASP A 249 -29.35 -12.25 5.76
C ASP A 249 -28.44 -12.49 6.98
N LEU A 250 -27.13 -12.38 6.78
CA LEU A 250 -26.12 -12.58 7.83
C LEU A 250 -25.67 -11.25 8.45
N LEU A 251 -25.70 -10.18 7.68
CA LEU A 251 -25.28 -8.84 8.06
C LEU A 251 -26.41 -7.85 7.73
N PRO A 252 -27.38 -7.65 8.66
CA PRO A 252 -28.49 -6.73 8.44
C PRO A 252 -28.07 -5.29 8.15
N ASN A 253 -26.84 -4.92 8.52
CA ASN A 253 -26.27 -3.61 8.22
C ASN A 253 -26.08 -3.34 6.72
N PHE A 254 -26.07 -4.38 5.87
CA PHE A 254 -26.02 -4.27 4.41
C PHE A 254 -27.40 -4.13 3.77
N ALA A 255 -28.49 -4.19 4.54
CA ALA A 255 -29.82 -3.93 4.03
C ALA A 255 -30.01 -2.43 3.80
N GLU A 256 -29.65 -1.97 2.61
CA GLU A 256 -29.77 -0.59 2.18
C GLU A 256 -30.87 -0.44 1.14
N CYS A 257 -31.31 0.80 0.92
CA CYS A 257 -32.29 1.06 -0.12
C CYS A 257 -31.67 0.90 -1.52
N TRP A 258 -32.48 0.51 -2.50
CA TRP A 258 -32.01 0.36 -3.88
C TRP A 258 -31.39 1.65 -4.44
N TRP A 259 -31.89 2.82 -4.03
CA TRP A 259 -31.36 4.11 -4.46
C TRP A 259 -30.08 4.50 -3.72
N ASP A 260 -29.90 3.99 -2.50
CA ASP A 260 -28.69 4.20 -1.69
C ASP A 260 -27.54 3.43 -2.34
N SER A 261 -27.63 2.10 -2.32
CA SER A 261 -26.69 1.18 -2.99
C SER A 261 -26.40 1.51 -4.48
N LEU A 262 -27.43 1.72 -5.32
CA LEU A 262 -27.17 1.92 -6.76
C LEU A 262 -26.80 3.36 -7.11
N ILE A 263 -27.52 4.36 -6.59
CA ILE A 263 -27.32 5.75 -7.00
C ILE A 263 -26.29 6.43 -6.12
N LEU A 264 -26.49 6.40 -4.79
CA LEU A 264 -25.60 7.09 -3.87
C LEU A 264 -24.23 6.40 -3.81
N ASP A 265 -24.18 5.09 -3.62
CA ASP A 265 -22.91 4.38 -3.48
C ASP A 265 -22.24 4.15 -4.83
N VAL A 266 -22.78 3.29 -5.70
CA VAL A 266 -22.10 2.94 -6.97
C VAL A 266 -21.88 4.14 -7.89
N LEU A 267 -22.94 4.90 -8.20
CA LEU A 267 -22.85 5.92 -9.24
C LEU A 267 -22.20 7.21 -8.73
N LEU A 268 -22.59 7.69 -7.54
CA LEU A 268 -22.10 8.96 -7.01
C LEU A 268 -20.81 8.78 -6.20
N CYS A 269 -20.85 8.16 -5.02
CA CYS A 269 -19.70 8.11 -4.13
C CYS A 269 -18.53 7.33 -4.74
N ASN A 270 -18.79 6.10 -5.17
CA ASN A 270 -17.79 5.22 -5.77
C ASN A 270 -17.34 5.78 -7.13
N GLY A 271 -18.29 6.12 -8.01
CA GLY A 271 -18.01 6.69 -9.34
C GLY A 271 -17.20 7.99 -9.30
N VAL A 272 -17.55 8.94 -8.43
CA VAL A 272 -16.80 10.20 -8.26
C VAL A 272 -15.43 9.91 -7.62
N GLY A 273 -15.36 9.02 -6.64
CA GLY A 273 -14.09 8.57 -6.05
C GLY A 273 -13.13 7.99 -7.09
N ILE A 274 -13.64 7.12 -7.97
CA ILE A 274 -12.89 6.55 -9.10
C ILE A 274 -12.44 7.65 -10.06
N TYR A 275 -13.32 8.58 -10.44
CA TYR A 275 -12.95 9.68 -11.34
C TYR A 275 -11.81 10.55 -10.76
N VAL A 276 -11.95 10.97 -9.50
CA VAL A 276 -10.93 11.76 -8.80
C VAL A 276 -9.63 10.98 -8.66
N GLY A 277 -9.70 9.69 -8.32
CA GLY A 277 -8.54 8.81 -8.25
C GLY A 277 -7.80 8.69 -9.58
N MET A 278 -8.50 8.52 -10.70
CA MET A 278 -7.89 8.49 -12.04
C MET A 278 -7.24 9.83 -12.40
N LYS A 279 -7.88 10.96 -12.08
CA LYS A 279 -7.28 12.28 -12.30
C LYS A 279 -6.04 12.51 -11.47
N LEU A 280 -6.00 12.00 -10.24
CA LEU A 280 -4.81 12.03 -9.40
C LEU A 280 -3.71 11.11 -9.97
N CYS A 281 -4.05 9.94 -10.50
CA CYS A 281 -3.10 9.08 -11.22
C CYS A 281 -2.49 9.77 -12.43
N GLU A 282 -3.29 10.42 -13.29
CA GLU A 282 -2.82 11.20 -14.43
C GLU A 282 -1.87 12.33 -13.99
N PHE A 283 -2.23 13.05 -12.92
CA PHE A 283 -1.42 14.11 -12.34
C PHE A 283 -0.05 13.61 -11.83
N LEU A 284 0.00 12.40 -11.27
CA LEU A 284 1.22 11.76 -10.76
C LEU A 284 2.07 11.15 -11.88
N GLN A 285 1.46 10.58 -12.92
CA GLN A 285 2.14 9.93 -14.05
C GLN A 285 2.90 10.93 -14.95
N MET A 286 2.35 12.13 -15.14
CA MET A 286 2.85 13.13 -16.10
C MET A 286 4.12 13.87 -15.66
N ARG A 287 4.85 13.37 -14.66
CA ARG A 287 6.00 14.08 -14.08
C ARG A 287 7.26 13.23 -14.13
N GLN A 288 8.00 13.34 -15.23
CA GLN A 288 9.44 13.13 -15.16
C GLN A 288 10.03 14.33 -14.43
N PHE A 289 10.26 14.16 -13.13
CA PHE A 289 10.82 15.22 -12.33
C PHE A 289 12.32 15.36 -12.61
N HIS A 290 12.73 16.45 -13.27
CA HIS A 290 14.12 16.88 -13.18
C HIS A 290 14.28 17.65 -11.86
N TRP A 291 14.90 17.00 -10.90
CA TRP A 291 14.86 17.39 -9.50
C TRP A 291 15.94 18.43 -9.15
N GLU A 292 15.81 19.69 -9.60
CA GLU A 292 16.72 20.79 -9.19
C GLU A 292 16.80 20.98 -7.66
N SER A 293 18.00 21.18 -7.09
CA SER A 293 18.16 21.43 -5.65
C SER A 293 17.29 22.60 -5.16
N ILE A 294 16.67 22.49 -3.98
CA ILE A 294 15.87 23.57 -3.37
C ILE A 294 16.66 24.87 -3.19
N ARG A 295 18.00 24.76 -3.15
CA ARG A 295 18.95 25.89 -3.09
C ARG A 295 18.96 26.72 -4.37
N ASN A 296 18.67 26.12 -5.52
CA ASN A 296 18.67 26.78 -6.82
C ASN A 296 17.36 27.51 -7.12
N ILE A 297 16.28 27.23 -6.38
CA ILE A 297 14.97 27.83 -6.58
C ILE A 297 14.88 29.19 -5.86
N LYS A 298 14.71 30.27 -6.62
CA LYS A 298 14.68 31.64 -6.06
C LYS A 298 13.35 31.99 -5.37
N SER A 299 12.22 31.44 -5.81
CA SER A 299 10.89 31.83 -5.31
C SER A 299 10.44 30.99 -4.10
N ARG A 300 9.76 31.63 -3.12
CA ARG A 300 9.19 30.95 -1.94
C ARG A 300 8.15 29.89 -2.33
N ARG A 301 7.30 30.21 -3.32
CA ARG A 301 6.31 29.26 -3.87
C ARG A 301 6.98 28.05 -4.51
N GLY A 302 8.07 28.25 -5.25
CA GLY A 302 8.84 27.16 -5.85
C GLY A 302 9.50 26.26 -4.81
N LYS A 303 10.07 26.85 -3.75
CA LYS A 303 10.63 26.09 -2.62
C LYS A 303 9.57 25.26 -1.91
N MET A 304 8.41 25.84 -1.61
CA MET A 304 7.29 25.12 -0.99
C MET A 304 6.77 23.99 -1.88
N LYS A 305 6.61 24.25 -3.19
CA LYS A 305 6.23 23.23 -4.17
C LYS A 305 7.24 22.08 -4.17
N ARG A 306 8.55 22.38 -4.17
CA ARG A 306 9.60 21.36 -4.15
C ARG A 306 9.61 20.55 -2.86
N PHE A 307 9.43 21.21 -1.71
CA PHE A 307 9.29 20.53 -0.42
C PHE A 307 8.08 19.57 -0.42
N ALA A 308 6.91 20.02 -0.89
CA ALA A 308 5.73 19.17 -0.96
C ALA A 308 5.92 17.96 -1.90
N LEU A 309 6.60 18.16 -3.03
CA LEU A 309 6.83 17.10 -4.03
C LEU A 309 7.80 16.01 -3.56
N GLN A 310 8.62 16.24 -2.54
CA GLN A 310 9.48 15.16 -2.02
C GLN A 310 8.66 14.00 -1.43
N PHE A 311 7.44 14.28 -0.98
CA PHE A 311 6.55 13.31 -0.37
C PHE A 311 5.66 12.58 -1.39
N THR A 312 5.73 12.94 -2.68
CA THR A 312 5.05 12.18 -3.73
C THR A 312 5.83 10.88 -4.05
N PRO A 313 5.17 9.86 -4.62
CA PRO A 313 5.82 8.61 -5.00
C PRO A 313 7.07 8.83 -5.87
N ALA A 314 8.07 7.95 -5.73
CA ALA A 314 9.33 8.05 -6.47
C ALA A 314 9.13 7.84 -7.97
N SER A 315 8.24 6.92 -8.33
CA SER A 315 7.81 6.64 -9.70
C SER A 315 6.31 6.34 -9.71
N TRP A 316 5.62 6.76 -10.76
CA TRP A 316 4.20 6.45 -10.96
C TRP A 316 3.97 5.98 -12.39
N SER A 317 3.95 4.66 -12.59
CA SER A 317 3.70 4.03 -13.89
C SER A 317 2.25 3.56 -14.01
N GLY A 318 1.70 3.66 -15.23
CA GLY A 318 0.42 3.02 -15.57
C GLY A 318 0.55 1.51 -15.63
N TYR A 319 -0.57 0.80 -15.41
CA TYR A 319 -0.67 -0.64 -15.49
C TYR A 319 -1.66 -1.05 -16.58
N ASP A 320 -1.20 -1.88 -17.52
CA ASP A 320 -2.05 -2.49 -18.53
C ASP A 320 -2.51 -3.88 -18.05
N TRP A 321 -3.59 -3.91 -17.27
CA TRP A 321 -4.11 -5.15 -16.68
C TRP A 321 -4.62 -6.16 -17.72
N PHE A 322 -5.18 -5.67 -18.83
CA PHE A 322 -5.87 -6.49 -19.82
C PHE A 322 -5.06 -6.83 -21.08
N TYR A 323 -3.91 -6.19 -21.30
CA TYR A 323 -3.15 -6.41 -22.53
C TYR A 323 -2.33 -7.70 -22.47
N SER A 324 -2.66 -8.66 -23.33
CA SER A 324 -1.86 -9.87 -23.54
C SER A 324 -1.99 -10.35 -24.98
N LYS A 325 -0.85 -10.56 -25.64
CA LYS A 325 -0.79 -11.03 -27.04
C LYS A 325 -1.05 -12.54 -27.19
N SER A 326 -0.99 -13.32 -26.11
CA SER A 326 -1.14 -14.78 -26.13
C SER A 326 -2.28 -15.24 -25.23
N PHE A 327 -3.10 -16.17 -25.72
CA PHE A 327 -4.27 -16.71 -25.03
C PHE A 327 -3.94 -17.33 -23.66
N SER A 328 -2.84 -18.11 -23.58
CA SER A 328 -2.38 -18.71 -22.33
C SER A 328 -2.02 -17.66 -21.27
N ASN A 329 -1.35 -16.58 -21.69
CA ASN A 329 -1.02 -15.46 -20.81
C ASN A 329 -2.27 -14.67 -20.39
N SER A 330 -3.27 -14.56 -21.26
CA SER A 330 -4.55 -13.92 -20.93
C SER A 330 -5.30 -14.70 -19.85
N ILE A 331 -5.39 -16.03 -19.95
CA ILE A 331 -6.01 -16.87 -18.91
C ILE A 331 -5.27 -16.72 -17.58
N ARG A 332 -3.93 -16.82 -17.59
CA ARG A 332 -3.14 -16.68 -16.36
C ARG A 332 -3.37 -15.31 -15.70
N ARG A 333 -3.42 -14.23 -16.48
CA ARG A 333 -3.70 -12.89 -15.98
C ARG A 333 -5.10 -12.76 -15.41
N THR A 334 -6.11 -13.28 -16.10
CA THR A 334 -7.48 -13.30 -15.59
C THR A 334 -7.56 -14.05 -14.26
N LEU A 335 -6.93 -15.22 -14.13
CA LEU A 335 -6.92 -15.97 -12.87
C LEU A 335 -6.24 -15.19 -11.73
N LEU A 336 -5.11 -14.52 -12.01
CA LEU A 336 -4.43 -13.69 -11.01
C LEU A 336 -5.26 -12.46 -10.61
N LEU A 337 -5.92 -11.82 -11.57
CA LEU A 337 -6.84 -10.70 -11.33
C LEU A 337 -8.05 -11.15 -10.50
N THR A 338 -8.66 -12.28 -10.84
CA THR A 338 -9.75 -12.86 -10.06
C THR A 338 -9.29 -13.17 -8.64
N PHE A 339 -8.13 -13.81 -8.47
CA PHE A 339 -7.57 -14.09 -7.15
C PHE A 339 -7.34 -12.81 -6.33
N LEU A 340 -6.75 -11.78 -6.95
CA LEU A 340 -6.53 -10.48 -6.31
C LEU A 340 -7.84 -9.84 -5.87
N VAL A 341 -8.84 -9.78 -6.76
CA VAL A 341 -10.16 -9.21 -6.47
C VAL A 341 -10.85 -10.00 -5.35
N SER A 342 -10.86 -11.34 -5.41
CA SER A 342 -11.45 -12.17 -4.38
C SER A 342 -10.80 -11.94 -3.01
N PHE A 343 -9.47 -11.89 -2.93
CA PHE A 343 -8.78 -11.63 -1.67
C PHE A 343 -9.13 -10.25 -1.09
N TRP A 344 -9.24 -9.24 -1.96
CA TRP A 344 -9.66 -7.90 -1.56
C TRP A 344 -11.07 -7.90 -0.97
N LEU A 345 -12.04 -8.48 -1.68
CA LEU A 345 -13.43 -8.59 -1.21
C LEU A 345 -13.52 -9.33 0.13
N ILE A 346 -12.77 -10.44 0.28
CA ILE A 346 -12.70 -11.20 1.53
C ILE A 346 -12.14 -10.33 2.67
N ALA A 347 -11.08 -9.56 2.42
CA ALA A 347 -10.49 -8.69 3.43
C ALA A 347 -11.44 -7.57 3.88
N GLU A 348 -12.21 -6.99 2.96
CA GLU A 348 -13.22 -5.97 3.29
C GLU A 348 -14.40 -6.59 4.04
N LEU A 349 -14.96 -7.68 3.52
CA LEU A 349 -16.06 -8.42 4.15
C LEU A 349 -15.67 -8.90 5.56
N ASN A 350 -14.44 -9.36 5.76
CA ASN A 350 -13.91 -9.73 7.07
C ASN A 350 -14.01 -8.61 8.11
N THR A 351 -13.88 -7.34 7.70
CA THR A 351 -14.04 -6.19 8.59
C THR A 351 -15.46 -6.10 9.12
N PHE A 352 -16.46 -6.26 8.25
CA PHE A 352 -17.88 -6.24 8.62
C PHE A 352 -18.26 -7.43 9.50
N PHE A 353 -17.69 -8.61 9.22
CA PHE A 353 -17.89 -9.79 10.08
C PHE A 353 -17.33 -9.59 11.48
N ILE A 354 -16.10 -9.08 11.63
CA ILE A 354 -15.51 -8.83 12.95
C ILE A 354 -16.36 -7.84 13.73
N LYS A 355 -16.77 -6.75 13.07
CA LYS A 355 -17.67 -5.75 13.66
C LYS A 355 -18.97 -6.40 14.16
N HIS A 356 -19.61 -7.24 13.33
CA HIS A 356 -20.85 -7.91 13.68
C HIS A 356 -20.69 -8.91 14.83
N ILE A 357 -19.72 -9.83 14.74
CA ILE A 357 -19.47 -10.88 15.75
C ILE A 357 -19.18 -10.27 17.13
N PHE A 358 -18.35 -9.24 17.16
CA PHE A 358 -17.96 -8.59 18.42
C PHE A 358 -18.86 -7.42 18.81
N ALA A 359 -19.96 -7.18 18.09
CA ALA A 359 -20.89 -6.07 18.33
C ALA A 359 -20.18 -4.72 18.54
N ILE A 360 -19.35 -4.33 17.55
CA ILE A 360 -18.61 -3.06 17.54
C ILE A 360 -19.37 -2.04 16.68
N ASP A 361 -19.56 -0.81 17.15
CA ASP A 361 -20.17 0.24 16.32
C ASP A 361 -19.32 0.53 15.07
N THR A 362 -19.96 0.82 13.93
CA THR A 362 -19.26 1.21 12.70
C THR A 362 -18.42 2.47 12.88
N GLN A 363 -18.91 3.43 13.68
CA GLN A 363 -18.24 4.70 13.93
C GLN A 363 -17.08 4.54 14.92
N HIS A 364 -16.91 3.36 15.51
CA HIS A 364 -15.86 3.12 16.47
C HIS A 364 -14.46 3.22 15.81
N PRO A 365 -13.50 3.94 16.43
CA PRO A 365 -12.18 4.18 15.84
C PRO A 365 -11.41 2.90 15.46
N VAL A 366 -11.63 1.79 16.15
CA VAL A 366 -10.98 0.50 15.83
C VAL A 366 -11.32 0.03 14.43
N VAL A 367 -12.57 0.18 13.98
CA VAL A 367 -12.99 -0.24 12.63
C VAL A 367 -12.30 0.64 11.59
N PHE A 368 -12.34 1.96 11.78
CA PHE A 368 -11.72 2.94 10.89
C PHE A 368 -10.20 2.75 10.78
N TRP A 369 -9.49 2.69 11.90
CA TRP A 369 -8.03 2.52 11.91
C TRP A 369 -7.59 1.16 11.39
N ARG A 370 -8.39 0.10 11.61
CA ARG A 370 -8.12 -1.22 11.04
C ARG A 370 -8.22 -1.20 9.52
N ILE A 371 -9.21 -0.54 8.93
CA ILE A 371 -9.34 -0.40 7.47
C ILE A 371 -8.12 0.34 6.90
N ILE A 372 -7.73 1.45 7.51
CA ILE A 372 -6.53 2.20 7.11
C ILE A 372 -5.29 1.33 7.20
N LEU A 373 -5.11 0.61 8.31
CA LEU A 373 -3.96 -0.26 8.52
C LEU A 373 -3.89 -1.34 7.44
N ILE A 374 -4.99 -2.04 7.15
CA ILE A 374 -5.04 -3.07 6.11
C ILE A 374 -4.75 -2.48 4.74
N ALA A 375 -5.34 -1.33 4.40
CA ALA A 375 -5.11 -0.66 3.11
C ALA A 375 -3.64 -0.28 2.92
N VAL A 376 -3.00 0.26 3.95
CA VAL A 376 -1.60 0.70 3.90
C VAL A 376 -0.62 -0.48 3.90
N ILE A 377 -0.94 -1.58 4.61
CA ILE A 377 -0.16 -2.84 4.56
C ILE A 377 -0.29 -3.51 3.19
N ALA A 378 -1.46 -3.47 2.56
CA ALA A 378 -1.70 -4.08 1.26
C ALA A 378 -1.09 -3.28 0.09
N ALA A 379 -0.97 -1.96 0.21
CA ALA A 379 -0.50 -1.10 -0.88
C ALA A 379 0.82 -1.54 -1.56
N PRO A 380 1.87 -2.03 -0.84
CA PRO A 380 3.10 -2.54 -1.44
C PRO A 380 2.98 -3.83 -2.27
N THR A 381 1.85 -4.53 -2.19
CA THR A 381 1.63 -5.82 -2.87
C THR A 381 1.12 -5.67 -4.31
N LEU A 382 0.79 -4.43 -4.71
CA LEU A 382 0.29 -3.99 -6.02
C LEU A 382 1.35 -3.12 -6.71
#